data_AF-A0A1G3R8M0-F1
#
_entry.id   AF-A0A1G3R8M0-F1
#
_cell.length_a   1.000
_cell.length_b   1.000
_cell.length_c   1.000
_cell.angle_alpha   90.00
_cell.angle_beta   90.00
_cell.angle_gamma   90.00
#
_symmetry.space_group_name_H-M   'P 1'
#
loop_
_entity.id
_entity.type
_entity.pdbx_description
1 polymer ?
#
loop_
_entity_poly.entity_id
_entity_poly.type
_entity_poly.pdbx_seq_one_letter_code
_entity_poly.pdbx_strand_id
1 'polypeptide(L)'
;MLRRAHAAAAERLGHTWLRERERARSMLLQEVHLLRVDDGTLDVLALHRELCGARALDAVHLATAVELRDEGFGSDIVVATLDESMRRMARKLKFRVLP
;
A
#
# COMPACT_ATOMS: atom_id res chain seq x y z
N MET A 1 -8.60 -5.83 11.42
CA MET A 1 -9.52 -4.81 11.96
C MET A 1 -10.99 -5.23 11.93
N LEU A 2 -11.54 -5.74 10.81
CA LEU A 2 -12.97 -6.06 10.67
C LEU A 2 -13.52 -6.98 11.77
N ARG A 3 -12.80 -8.06 12.12
CA ARG A 3 -13.21 -8.98 13.20
C ARG A 3 -13.24 -8.31 14.58
N ARG A 4 -12.29 -7.42 14.88
CA ARG A 4 -12.27 -6.66 16.14
C ARG A 4 -13.42 -5.64 16.19
N ALA A 5 -13.67 -4.95 15.07
CA ALA A 5 -14.79 -4.02 14.96
C ALA A 5 -16.15 -4.73 15.10
N HIS A 6 -16.29 -5.91 14.51
CA HIS A 6 -17.49 -6.74 14.67
C HIS A 6 -17.64 -7.22 16.12
N ALA A 7 -16.59 -7.74 16.75
CA ALA A 7 -16.63 -8.15 18.15
C ALA A 7 -17.02 -7.00 19.10
N ALA A 8 -16.57 -5.77 18.83
CA ALA A 8 -16.90 -4.60 19.65
C ALA A 8 -18.32 -4.05 19.45
N ALA A 9 -19.03 -4.46 18.38
CA ALA A 9 -20.34 -3.91 18.02
C ALA A 9 -21.28 -4.97 17.42
N ALA A 10 -21.13 -6.23 17.83
CA ALA A 10 -21.78 -7.38 17.19
C ALA A 10 -23.31 -7.28 17.22
N GLU A 11 -23.86 -6.83 18.35
CA GLU A 11 -25.31 -6.62 18.54
C GLU A 11 -25.88 -5.58 17.58
N ARG A 12 -25.12 -4.53 17.27
CA ARG A 12 -25.54 -3.45 16.36
C ARG A 12 -25.32 -3.78 14.89
N LEU A 13 -24.24 -4.50 14.58
CA LEU A 13 -23.84 -4.78 13.20
C LEU A 13 -24.55 -6.00 12.63
N GLY A 14 -25.09 -6.88 13.46
CA GLY A 14 -25.75 -8.11 13.02
C GLY A 14 -24.76 -9.23 12.67
N HIS A 15 -25.29 -10.44 12.53
CA HIS A 15 -24.49 -11.66 12.39
C HIS A 15 -23.91 -11.87 10.97
N THR A 16 -24.50 -11.27 9.94
CA THR A 16 -24.02 -11.40 8.54
C THR A 16 -22.99 -10.35 8.15
N TRP A 17 -22.92 -9.23 8.88
CA TRP A 17 -22.11 -8.06 8.50
C TRP A 17 -20.64 -8.38 8.29
N LEU A 18 -20.03 -9.17 9.18
CA LEU A 18 -18.61 -9.54 9.04
C LEU A 18 -18.38 -10.31 7.74
N ARG A 19 -19.26 -11.28 7.43
CA ARG A 19 -19.17 -12.08 6.22
C ARG A 19 -19.33 -11.23 4.96
N GLU A 20 -20.28 -10.30 4.96
CA GLU A 20 -20.51 -9.38 3.84
C GLU A 20 -19.30 -8.46 3.62
N ARG A 21 -18.70 -7.94 4.70
CA ARG A 21 -17.51 -7.08 4.60
C ARG A 21 -16.25 -7.84 4.19
N GLU A 22 -16.08 -9.08 4.67
CA GLU A 22 -15.00 -9.95 4.21
C GLU A 22 -15.18 -10.27 2.71
N ARG A 23 -16.40 -10.57 2.25
CA ARG A 23 -16.70 -10.78 0.82
C ARG A 23 -16.39 -9.54 -0.02
N ALA A 24 -16.88 -8.37 0.38
CA ALA A 24 -16.62 -7.12 -0.32
C ALA A 24 -15.11 -6.80 -0.40
N ARG A 25 -14.37 -7.00 0.72
CA ARG A 25 -12.91 -6.88 0.73
C ARG A 25 -12.25 -7.83 -0.25
N SER A 26 -12.66 -9.10 -0.28
CA SER A 26 -12.08 -10.08 -1.20
C SER A 26 -12.34 -9.72 -2.66
N MET A 27 -13.54 -9.21 -2.98
CA MET A 27 -13.85 -8.74 -4.34
C MET A 27 -12.96 -7.57 -4.75
N LEU A 28 -12.80 -6.56 -3.89
CA LEU A 28 -11.89 -5.43 -4.17
C LEU A 28 -10.44 -5.89 -4.35
N LEU A 29 -10.00 -6.89 -3.56
CA LEU A 29 -8.64 -7.43 -3.68
C LEU A 29 -8.42 -8.25 -4.96
N GLN A 30 -9.49 -8.74 -5.61
CA GLN A 30 -9.38 -9.42 -6.91
C GLN A 30 -9.18 -8.43 -8.07
N GLU A 31 -9.53 -7.16 -7.88
CA GLU A 31 -9.38 -6.11 -8.90
C GLU A 31 -8.00 -5.42 -8.86
N VAL A 32 -7.20 -5.70 -7.82
CA VAL A 32 -5.84 -5.14 -7.68
C VAL A 32 -4.79 -6.15 -8.08
N HIS A 33 -3.75 -5.67 -8.78
CA HIS A 33 -2.58 -6.47 -9.08
C HIS A 33 -1.65 -6.45 -7.85
N LEU A 34 -1.60 -7.58 -7.15
CA LEU A 34 -0.67 -7.74 -6.03
C LEU A 34 0.73 -7.99 -6.57
N LEU A 35 1.66 -7.14 -6.18
CA LEU A 35 3.07 -7.31 -6.50
C LEU A 35 3.78 -8.04 -5.38
N ARG A 36 4.68 -8.94 -5.77
CA ARG A 36 5.55 -9.64 -4.85
C ARG A 36 6.76 -8.76 -4.58
N VAL A 37 7.12 -8.63 -3.32
CA VAL A 37 8.40 -8.05 -2.92
C VAL A 37 9.47 -9.11 -3.16
N ASP A 38 10.44 -8.81 -4.00
CA ASP A 38 11.58 -9.69 -4.25
C ASP A 38 12.89 -8.91 -4.33
N ASP A 39 13.93 -9.55 -4.86
CA ASP A 39 15.30 -9.05 -4.80
C ASP A 39 15.45 -7.67 -5.47
N GLY A 40 14.68 -7.38 -6.53
CA GLY A 40 14.72 -6.07 -7.18
C GLY A 40 14.20 -4.95 -6.27
N THR A 41 13.08 -5.18 -5.56
CA THR A 41 12.59 -4.24 -4.53
C THR A 41 13.64 -4.05 -3.42
N LEU A 42 14.35 -5.11 -3.02
CA LEU A 42 15.38 -5.03 -1.98
C LEU A 42 16.62 -4.26 -2.45
N ASP A 43 17.01 -4.43 -3.72
CA ASP A 43 18.12 -3.68 -4.33
C ASP A 43 17.80 -2.18 -4.39
N VAL A 44 16.57 -1.81 -4.76
CA VAL A 44 16.11 -0.42 -4.71
C VAL A 44 16.20 0.14 -3.29
N LEU A 45 15.79 -0.62 -2.28
CA LEU A 45 15.91 -0.19 -0.88
C LEU A 45 17.36 0.06 -0.46
N ALA A 46 18.30 -0.76 -0.92
CA ALA A 46 19.71 -0.60 -0.63
C ALA A 46 20.31 0.64 -1.32
N LEU A 47 19.86 0.95 -2.54
CA LEU A 47 20.34 2.08 -3.35
C LEU A 47 19.74 3.43 -2.91
N HIS A 48 18.50 3.46 -2.45
CA HIS A 48 17.78 4.68 -2.09
C HIS A 48 17.80 4.94 -0.57
N ARG A 49 18.94 5.45 -0.06
CA ARG A 49 19.13 5.77 1.37
C ARG A 49 18.09 6.70 1.98
N GLU A 50 17.44 7.53 1.19
CA GLU A 50 16.32 8.37 1.64
C GLU A 50 15.11 7.57 2.13
N LEU A 51 14.94 6.31 1.70
CA LEU A 51 13.90 5.40 2.17
C LEU A 51 14.18 4.88 3.59
N CYS A 52 15.42 4.93 4.08
CA CYS A 52 15.79 4.46 5.42
C CYS A 52 15.10 5.23 6.56
N GLY A 53 14.59 6.43 6.29
CA GLY A 53 13.84 7.24 7.26
C GLY A 53 12.34 6.94 7.31
N ALA A 54 11.83 6.07 6.45
CA ALA A 54 10.43 5.67 6.42
C ALA A 54 10.18 4.45 7.33
N ARG A 55 8.92 4.20 7.69
CA ARG A 55 8.55 2.91 8.29
C ARG A 55 8.83 1.81 7.29
N ALA A 56 9.25 0.64 7.76
CA ALA A 56 9.69 -0.45 6.89
C ALA A 56 8.71 -0.75 5.74
N LEU A 57 7.40 -0.82 6.03
CA LEU A 57 6.40 -1.10 4.99
C LEU A 57 6.23 0.05 3.98
N ASP A 58 6.29 1.31 4.45
CA ASP A 58 6.22 2.48 3.58
C ASP A 58 7.45 2.51 2.64
N ALA A 59 8.63 2.15 3.16
CA ALA A 59 9.86 2.05 2.38
C ALA A 59 9.73 0.98 1.29
N VAL A 60 9.25 -0.22 1.63
CA VAL A 60 9.01 -1.32 0.67
C VAL A 60 8.05 -0.87 -0.43
N HIS A 61 6.91 -0.27 -0.09
CA HIS A 61 5.94 0.21 -1.09
C HIS A 61 6.53 1.25 -2.04
N LEU A 62 7.34 2.19 -1.52
CA LEU A 62 7.98 3.21 -2.35
C LEU A 62 9.12 2.63 -3.19
N ALA A 63 9.85 1.63 -2.68
CA ALA A 63 10.86 0.92 -3.44
C ALA A 63 10.24 0.15 -4.60
N THR A 64 9.14 -0.59 -4.38
CA THR A 64 8.39 -1.25 -5.45
C THR A 64 7.89 -0.23 -6.48
N ALA A 65 7.42 0.95 -6.06
CA ALA A 65 7.00 1.99 -7.00
C ALA A 65 8.18 2.53 -7.86
N VAL A 66 9.38 2.62 -7.28
CA VAL A 66 10.61 3.00 -8.02
C VAL A 66 11.00 1.92 -9.00
N GLU A 67 11.02 0.66 -8.56
CA GLU A 67 11.32 -0.50 -9.40
C GLU A 67 10.42 -0.54 -10.64
N LEU A 68 9.09 -0.47 -10.47
CA LEU A 68 8.15 -0.45 -11.58
C LEU A 68 8.38 0.73 -12.54
N ARG A 69 8.68 1.92 -11.99
CA ARG A 69 8.98 3.08 -12.84
C ARG A 69 10.20 2.80 -13.70
N ASP A 70 11.24 2.22 -13.11
CA ASP A 70 12.51 1.94 -13.74
C ASP A 70 12.42 0.76 -14.74
N GLU A 71 11.49 -0.18 -14.52
CA GLU A 71 11.10 -1.26 -15.47
C GLU A 71 10.29 -0.76 -16.68
N GLY A 72 9.96 0.53 -16.75
CA GLY A 72 9.30 1.13 -17.90
C GLY A 72 7.78 1.26 -17.80
N PHE A 73 7.19 1.01 -16.62
CA PHE A 73 5.79 1.41 -16.34
C PHE A 73 5.62 2.94 -16.25
N GLY A 74 6.72 3.70 -16.31
CA GLY A 74 6.74 5.11 -16.71
C GLY A 74 6.25 6.11 -15.66
N SER A 75 5.99 7.35 -16.11
CA SER A 75 5.54 8.49 -15.28
C SER A 75 4.11 8.37 -14.74
N ASP A 76 3.41 7.30 -15.11
CA ASP A 76 1.99 7.11 -14.80
C ASP A 76 1.75 6.45 -13.43
N ILE A 77 2.82 6.08 -12.74
CA ILE A 77 2.73 5.56 -11.37
C ILE A 77 2.38 6.70 -10.41
N VAL A 78 1.23 6.54 -9.75
CA VAL A 78 0.73 7.46 -8.74
C VAL A 78 0.71 6.75 -7.38
N VAL A 79 1.29 7.38 -6.37
CA VAL A 79 1.22 6.88 -5.00
C VAL A 79 -0.03 7.47 -4.32
N ALA A 80 -1.01 6.63 -4.01
CA ALA A 80 -2.20 7.03 -3.26
C ALA A 80 -2.04 6.63 -1.78
N THR A 81 -2.08 7.60 -0.86
CA THR A 81 -1.92 7.32 0.57
C THR A 81 -2.49 8.42 1.45
N LEU A 82 -3.20 7.99 2.51
CA LEU A 82 -3.69 8.86 3.57
C LEU A 82 -2.59 9.25 4.57
N ASP A 83 -1.40 8.65 4.51
CA ASP A 83 -0.29 8.93 5.41
C ASP A 83 0.60 10.10 4.93
N GLU A 84 0.69 11.18 5.73
CA GLU A 84 1.47 12.37 5.35
C GLU A 84 2.98 12.10 5.28
N SER A 85 3.52 11.19 6.10
CA SER A 85 4.93 10.86 6.05
C SER A 85 5.28 10.19 4.72
N MET A 86 4.46 9.22 4.31
CA MET A 86 4.59 8.54 3.03
C MET A 86 4.40 9.50 1.86
N ARG A 87 3.40 10.41 1.92
CA ARG A 87 3.21 11.45 0.88
C ARG A 87 4.46 12.31 0.69
N ARG A 88 5.08 12.78 1.77
CA ARG A 88 6.30 13.59 1.70
C ARG A 88 7.45 12.82 1.07
N MET A 89 7.60 11.53 1.42
CA MET A 89 8.66 10.69 0.85
C MET A 89 8.44 10.41 -0.64
N ALA A 90 7.20 10.07 -1.05
CA ALA A 90 6.84 9.85 -2.44
C ALA A 90 7.12 11.08 -3.31
N ARG A 91 6.83 12.29 -2.81
CA ARG A 91 7.14 13.55 -3.53
C ARG A 91 8.65 13.78 -3.68
N LYS A 92 9.48 13.40 -2.69
CA LYS A 92 10.94 13.50 -2.80
C LYS A 92 11.46 12.61 -3.94
N LEU A 93 10.90 11.41 -4.05
CA LEU A 93 11.13 10.44 -5.13
C LEU A 93 10.48 10.81 -6.46
N LYS A 94 9.90 12.00 -6.57
CA LYS A 94 9.26 12.58 -7.77
C LYS A 94 8.00 11.86 -8.25
N PHE A 95 7.33 11.09 -7.41
CA PHE A 95 6.02 10.54 -7.74
C PHE A 95 4.92 11.60 -7.65
N ARG A 96 3.92 11.46 -8.51
CA ARG A 96 2.62 12.08 -8.30
C ARG A 96 1.93 11.39 -7.13
N VAL A 97 1.27 12.18 -6.27
CA VAL A 97 0.67 11.67 -5.03
C VAL A 97 -0.80 12.06 -4.95
N LEU A 98 -1.65 11.10 -4.61
CA LEU A 98 -3.07 11.30 -4.32
C LEU A 98 -3.37 11.03 -2.82
N PRO A 99 -4.40 11.68 -2.26
CA PRO A 99 -4.93 11.32 -0.94
C PRO A 99 -5.43 9.88 -0.91
#